data_AF-A0AAU8GYH0-F1
#
_entry.id   AF-A0AAU8GYH0-F1
#
_cell.length_a   1.000
_cell.length_b   1.000
_cell.length_c   1.000
_cell.angle_alpha   90.00
_cell.angle_beta   90.00
_cell.angle_gamma   90.00
#
_symmetry.space_group_name_H-M   'P 1'
#
loop_
_entity.id
_entity.type
_entity.pdbx_description
1 polymer ?
#
loop_
_entity_poly.entity_id
_entity_poly.type
_entity_poly.pdbx_seq_one_letter_code
_entity_poly.pdbx_strand_id
1 'polypeptide(L)'
;MRIKDLISKFETYMSAISFAEAGEFDTAQQILRKKPDIVVIISGTQEDEYSLKYALNLTKRVNALLRVLLKKEVSENHMKKLKEGDVDYEILQYDSFSEQKIRNLLERADLIVTADEKILGRLSNGYVVFVQPNKNLIGG
;
A
#
# COMPACT_ATOMS: atom_id res chain seq x y z
N MET A 1 -6.89 -1.17 20.21
CA MET A 1 -6.64 0.22 19.78
C MET A 1 -7.97 0.95 19.74
N ARG A 2 -8.09 2.21 20.19
CA ARG A 2 -9.38 2.93 20.13
C ARG A 2 -9.59 3.49 18.73
N ILE A 3 -10.84 3.63 18.28
CA ILE A 3 -11.19 4.22 16.97
C ILE A 3 -10.56 5.61 16.79
N LYS A 4 -10.50 6.42 17.85
CA LYS A 4 -9.86 7.74 17.82
C LYS A 4 -8.36 7.69 17.50
N ASP A 5 -7.66 6.68 18.00
CA ASP A 5 -6.21 6.51 17.75
C ASP A 5 -5.95 6.01 16.33
N LEU A 6 -6.91 5.30 15.75
CA LEU A 6 -6.89 4.90 14.35
C LEU A 6 -7.01 6.19 13.51
N ILE A 7 -8.07 6.99 13.72
CA ILE A 7 -8.37 8.21 12.92
C ILE A 7 -7.18 9.18 12.93
N SER A 8 -6.61 9.46 14.10
CA SER A 8 -5.48 10.39 14.20
C SER A 8 -4.23 9.91 13.47
N LYS A 9 -3.95 8.59 13.45
CA LYS A 9 -2.86 8.01 12.67
C LYS A 9 -3.08 8.22 11.18
N PHE A 10 -4.30 8.02 10.69
CA PHE A 10 -4.60 8.23 9.28
C PHE A 10 -4.49 9.69 8.86
N GLU A 11 -5.01 10.62 9.66
CA GLU A 11 -4.84 12.06 9.43
C GLU A 11 -3.35 12.44 9.37
N THR A 12 -2.54 11.84 10.26
CA THR A 12 -1.08 12.03 10.25
C THR A 12 -0.46 11.54 8.94
N TYR A 13 -0.82 10.32 8.47
CA TYR A 13 -0.32 9.79 7.21
C TYR A 13 -0.78 10.62 6.00
N MET A 14 -2.07 10.98 5.93
CA MET A 14 -2.61 11.78 4.82
C MET A 14 -2.02 13.20 4.78
N SER A 15 -1.75 13.79 5.95
CA SER A 15 -1.05 15.08 6.04
C SER A 15 0.36 14.95 5.48
N ALA A 16 1.13 13.96 5.95
CA ALA A 16 2.49 13.72 5.45
C ALA A 16 2.53 13.44 3.94
N ILE A 17 1.55 12.67 3.44
CA ILE A 17 1.40 12.42 2.00
C ILE A 17 1.22 13.75 1.28
N SER A 18 0.25 14.59 1.70
CA SER A 18 -0.03 15.89 1.08
C SER A 18 1.21 16.79 1.01
N PHE A 19 1.98 16.89 2.10
CA PHE A 19 3.25 17.63 2.11
C PHE A 19 4.27 17.05 1.13
N ALA A 20 4.41 15.72 1.08
CA ALA A 20 5.29 15.08 0.12
C ALA A 20 4.83 15.27 -1.34
N GLU A 21 3.52 15.36 -1.60
CA GLU A 21 2.99 15.69 -2.94
C GLU A 21 3.31 17.13 -3.36
N ALA A 22 3.36 18.06 -2.39
CA ALA A 22 3.79 19.43 -2.59
C ALA A 22 5.33 19.60 -2.70
N GLY A 23 6.09 18.51 -2.56
CA GLY A 23 7.55 18.52 -2.58
C GLY A 23 8.20 18.86 -1.23
N GLU A 24 7.41 19.05 -0.17
CA GLU A 24 7.88 19.29 1.19
C GLU A 24 8.24 17.98 1.93
N PHE A 25 9.26 17.28 1.43
CA PHE A 25 9.64 15.97 1.95
C PHE A 25 10.13 16.01 3.40
N ASP A 26 10.84 17.06 3.81
CA ASP A 26 11.32 17.21 5.20
C ASP A 26 10.16 17.35 6.18
N THR A 27 9.15 18.17 5.83
CA THR A 27 7.93 18.34 6.61
C THR A 27 7.16 17.03 6.71
N ALA A 28 7.01 16.32 5.58
CA ALA A 28 6.38 15.01 5.54
C ALA A 28 7.08 14.02 6.48
N GLN A 29 8.42 14.00 6.50
CA GLN A 29 9.19 13.14 7.42
C GLN A 29 9.06 13.55 8.88
N GLN A 30 9.02 14.85 9.21
CA GLN A 30 8.84 15.31 10.58
C GLN A 30 7.47 14.94 11.16
N ILE A 31 6.42 14.95 10.33
CA ILE A 31 5.08 14.47 10.69
C ILE A 31 5.12 12.97 10.98
N LEU A 32 5.87 12.22 10.20
CA LEU A 32 6.03 10.77 10.31
C LEU A 32 7.11 10.41 11.34
N ARG A 33 6.68 10.32 12.61
CA ARG A 33 7.55 9.92 13.76
C ARG A 33 8.26 8.56 13.60
N LYS A 34 7.84 7.74 12.64
CA LYS A 34 8.43 6.45 12.26
C LYS A 34 8.18 6.20 10.78
N LYS A 35 8.96 5.31 10.16
CA LYS A 35 8.65 4.80 8.81
C LYS A 35 7.29 4.08 8.83
N PRO A 36 6.32 4.49 8.00
CA PRO A 36 5.07 3.75 7.87
C PRO A 36 5.31 2.34 7.32
N ASP A 37 4.53 1.36 7.77
CA ASP A 37 4.49 0.01 7.19
C ASP A 37 3.38 -0.08 6.14
N ILE A 38 3.73 -0.04 4.85
CA ILE A 38 2.80 -0.06 3.72
C ILE A 38 2.76 -1.48 3.15
N VAL A 39 1.56 -2.05 3.10
CA VAL A 39 1.31 -3.34 2.45
C VAL A 39 0.57 -3.10 1.14
N VAL A 40 1.11 -3.55 0.01
CA VAL A 40 0.39 -3.62 -1.26
C VAL A 40 -0.02 -5.05 -1.55
N ILE A 41 -1.30 -5.25 -1.91
CA ILE A 41 -1.84 -6.57 -2.25
C ILE A 41 -1.87 -6.74 -3.77
N ILE A 42 -1.29 -7.84 -4.24
CA ILE A 42 -1.25 -8.24 -5.64
C ILE A 42 -2.02 -9.57 -5.76
N SER A 43 -3.26 -9.51 -6.24
CA SER A 43 -4.19 -10.66 -6.25
C SER A 43 -4.27 -11.41 -7.58
N GLY A 44 -3.58 -10.92 -8.61
CA GLY A 44 -3.58 -11.44 -9.98
C GLY A 44 -4.50 -10.68 -10.93
N THR A 45 -5.05 -9.55 -10.51
CA THR A 45 -5.90 -8.73 -11.37
C THR A 45 -5.05 -7.88 -12.32
N GLN A 46 -5.65 -7.37 -13.41
CA GLN A 46 -4.96 -6.43 -14.29
C GLN A 46 -4.73 -5.08 -13.59
N GLU A 47 -5.58 -4.76 -12.63
CA GLU A 47 -5.56 -3.52 -11.88
C GLU A 47 -4.44 -3.47 -10.82
N ASP A 48 -3.85 -4.60 -10.45
CA ASP A 48 -2.72 -4.69 -9.51
C ASP A 48 -1.52 -3.80 -9.90
N GLU A 49 -1.37 -3.50 -11.19
CA GLU A 49 -0.34 -2.59 -11.65
C GLU A 49 -0.50 -1.18 -11.05
N TYR A 50 -1.75 -0.69 -10.92
CA TYR A 50 -2.02 0.64 -10.40
C TYR A 50 -1.74 0.73 -8.91
N SER A 51 -2.17 -0.28 -8.13
CA SER A 51 -1.86 -0.35 -6.70
C SER A 51 -0.36 -0.48 -6.46
N LEU A 52 0.34 -1.26 -7.27
CA LEU A 52 1.80 -1.40 -7.19
C LEU A 52 2.52 -0.07 -7.48
N LYS A 53 2.19 0.61 -8.58
CA LYS A 53 2.78 1.91 -8.94
C LYS A 53 2.50 2.95 -7.87
N TYR A 54 1.28 2.99 -7.35
CA TYR A 54 0.90 3.89 -6.27
C TYR A 54 1.72 3.62 -5.01
N ALA A 55 1.81 2.34 -4.58
CA ALA A 55 2.55 1.95 -3.39
C ALA A 55 4.05 2.28 -3.50
N LEU A 56 4.69 2.01 -4.64
CA LEU A 56 6.10 2.36 -4.88
C LEU A 56 6.35 3.87 -4.75
N ASN A 57 5.52 4.69 -5.42
CA ASN A 57 5.63 6.14 -5.38
C ASN A 57 5.39 6.69 -3.97
N LEU A 58 4.35 6.18 -3.31
CA LEU A 58 4.02 6.56 -1.95
C LEU A 58 5.18 6.23 -1.01
N THR A 59 5.69 5.00 -1.05
CA THR A 59 6.81 4.57 -0.21
C THR A 59 8.03 5.45 -0.38
N LYS A 60 8.37 5.81 -1.63
CA LYS A 60 9.46 6.75 -1.91
C LYS A 60 9.22 8.13 -1.29
N ARG A 61 8.02 8.68 -1.47
CA ARG A 61 7.64 10.03 -0.98
C ARG A 61 7.68 10.14 0.54
N VAL A 62 7.26 9.10 1.25
CA VAL A 62 7.14 9.12 2.72
C VAL A 62 8.20 8.31 3.44
N ASN A 63 9.21 7.80 2.72
CA ASN A 63 10.27 6.94 3.24
C ASN A 63 9.72 5.78 4.10
N ALA A 64 8.75 5.05 3.56
CA ALA A 64 8.10 3.92 4.23
C ALA A 64 8.83 2.58 4.06
N LEU A 65 8.40 1.58 4.82
CA LEU A 65 8.68 0.17 4.56
C LEU A 65 7.60 -0.35 3.59
N LEU A 66 8.01 -1.01 2.51
CA LEU A 66 7.09 -1.62 1.56
C LEU A 66 7.09 -3.14 1.70
N ARG A 67 5.90 -3.71 1.89
CA ARG A 67 5.65 -5.14 1.83
C ARG A 67 4.70 -5.47 0.70
N VAL A 68 5.08 -6.40 -0.15
CA VAL A 68 4.29 -6.88 -1.27
C VAL A 68 3.66 -8.20 -0.87
N LEU A 69 2.35 -8.18 -0.67
CA LEU A 69 1.57 -9.37 -0.39
C LEU A 69 1.06 -9.98 -1.71
N LEU A 70 1.80 -10.97 -2.21
CA LEU A 70 1.60 -11.58 -3.53
C LEU A 70 0.80 -12.88 -3.43
N LYS A 71 -0.31 -12.99 -4.15
CA LYS A 71 -1.04 -14.26 -4.21
C LYS A 71 -0.20 -15.30 -4.97
N LYS A 72 -0.06 -16.53 -4.43
CA LYS A 72 0.85 -17.55 -5.01
C LYS A 72 0.60 -17.89 -6.48
N GLU A 73 -0.65 -17.81 -6.91
CA GLU A 73 -1.07 -18.17 -8.27
C GLU A 73 -0.80 -17.05 -9.30
N VAL A 74 -0.23 -15.92 -8.89
CA VAL A 74 0.00 -14.76 -9.77
C VAL A 74 1.22 -14.99 -10.65
N SER A 75 1.04 -14.76 -11.95
CA SER A 75 2.09 -14.95 -12.96
C SER A 75 3.30 -14.01 -12.73
N GLU A 76 4.48 -14.44 -13.20
CA GLU A 76 5.74 -13.67 -13.11
C GLU A 76 5.70 -12.28 -13.76
N ASN A 77 4.69 -11.95 -14.57
CA ASN A 77 4.61 -10.66 -15.25
C ASN A 77 4.44 -9.46 -14.29
N HIS A 78 3.71 -9.62 -13.18
CA HIS A 78 3.61 -8.57 -12.16
C HIS A 78 4.94 -8.31 -11.45
N MET A 79 5.85 -9.29 -11.45
CA MET A 79 7.16 -9.20 -10.79
C MET A 79 8.20 -8.36 -11.55
N LYS A 80 8.04 -8.15 -12.86
CA LYS A 80 9.00 -7.37 -13.64
C LYS A 80 9.03 -5.90 -13.22
N LYS A 81 7.88 -5.30 -12.94
CA LYS A 81 7.75 -3.89 -12.52
C LYS A 81 8.25 -3.62 -11.10
N LEU A 82 8.17 -4.62 -10.22
CA LEU A 82 8.78 -4.53 -8.89
C LEU A 82 10.30 -4.33 -8.98
N LYS A 83 10.96 -5.03 -9.91
CA LYS A 83 12.41 -4.94 -10.12
C LYS A 83 12.87 -3.62 -10.75
N GLU A 84 11.95 -2.85 -11.33
CA GLU A 84 12.24 -1.53 -11.91
C GLU A 84 12.14 -0.40 -10.87
N GLY A 85 11.61 -0.69 -9.67
CA GLY A 85 11.49 0.27 -8.58
C GLY A 85 12.81 0.53 -7.86
N ASP A 86 13.05 1.78 -7.49
CA ASP A 86 14.22 2.25 -6.72
C ASP A 86 13.93 2.27 -5.20
N VAL A 87 13.19 1.27 -4.72
CA VAL A 87 12.73 1.18 -3.33
C VAL A 87 12.85 -0.26 -2.86
N ASP A 88 13.41 -0.45 -1.67
CA ASP A 88 13.49 -1.77 -1.03
C ASP A 88 12.09 -2.27 -0.66
N TYR A 89 11.81 -3.54 -0.93
CA TYR A 89 10.55 -4.18 -0.58
C TYR A 89 10.76 -5.63 -0.12
N GLU A 90 9.85 -6.10 0.74
CA GLU A 90 9.77 -7.50 1.16
C GLU A 90 8.58 -8.17 0.47
N ILE A 91 8.79 -9.30 -0.20
CA ILE A 91 7.70 -10.09 -0.81
C ILE A 91 7.26 -11.16 0.18
N LEU A 92 5.97 -11.19 0.48
CA LEU A 92 5.32 -12.29 1.19
C LEU A 92 4.27 -12.91 0.29
N GLN A 93 4.35 -14.23 0.12
CA GLN A 93 3.34 -14.98 -0.61
C GLN A 93 2.19 -15.43 0.29
N TYR A 94 0.97 -15.38 -0.24
CA TYR A 94 -0.23 -15.89 0.42
C TYR A 94 -1.10 -16.75 -0.50
N ASP A 95 -1.79 -17.73 0.10
CA ASP A 95 -2.89 -18.46 -0.51
C ASP A 95 -4.23 -17.91 0.00
N SER A 96 -4.29 -17.54 1.29
CA SER A 96 -5.49 -17.05 1.94
C SER A 96 -5.21 -15.99 3.00
N PHE A 97 -6.09 -14.99 3.11
CA PHE A 97 -6.08 -14.03 4.22
C PHE A 97 -6.43 -14.67 5.58
N SER A 98 -6.86 -15.93 5.61
CA SER A 98 -7.08 -16.65 6.86
C SER A 98 -5.78 -17.07 7.55
N GLU A 99 -4.65 -17.11 6.83
CA GLU A 99 -3.34 -17.47 7.36
C GLU A 99 -2.92 -16.49 8.48
N GLN A 100 -2.55 -17.02 9.65
CA GLN A 100 -2.24 -16.19 10.83
C GLN A 100 -1.16 -15.14 10.55
N LYS A 101 -0.10 -15.53 9.83
CA LYS A 101 0.98 -14.60 9.42
C LYS A 101 0.46 -13.43 8.57
N ILE A 102 -0.52 -13.68 7.70
CA ILE A 102 -1.09 -12.68 6.79
C ILE A 102 -2.04 -11.77 7.54
N ARG A 103 -2.89 -12.33 8.42
CA ARG A 103 -3.72 -11.53 9.33
C ARG A 103 -2.86 -10.60 10.19
N ASN A 104 -1.84 -11.13 10.84
CA ASN A 104 -0.93 -10.36 11.70
C ASN A 104 -0.22 -9.25 10.91
N LEU A 105 0.18 -9.51 9.66
CA LEU A 105 0.76 -8.51 8.77
C LEU A 105 -0.23 -7.37 8.51
N LEU A 106 -1.43 -7.70 8.04
CA LEU A 106 -2.45 -6.72 7.65
C LEU A 106 -2.95 -5.91 8.86
N GLU A 107 -3.09 -6.51 10.03
CA GLU A 107 -3.49 -5.82 11.25
C GLU A 107 -2.44 -4.83 11.78
N ARG A 108 -1.17 -5.07 11.48
CA ARG A 108 -0.05 -4.20 11.87
C ARG A 108 0.28 -3.14 10.83
N ALA A 109 -0.19 -3.32 9.60
CA ALA A 109 0.05 -2.38 8.51
C ALA A 109 -0.51 -1.00 8.88
N ASP A 110 0.29 0.03 8.63
CA ASP A 110 -0.15 1.41 8.78
C ASP A 110 -1.06 1.81 7.60
N LEU A 111 -0.81 1.23 6.42
CA LEU A 111 -1.62 1.42 5.22
C LEU A 111 -1.65 0.13 4.38
N ILE A 112 -2.81 -0.20 3.83
CA ILE A 112 -3.01 -1.29 2.89
C ILE A 112 -3.45 -0.71 1.55
N VAL A 113 -2.76 -1.05 0.47
CA VAL A 113 -3.06 -0.60 -0.89
C VAL A 113 -3.54 -1.80 -1.69
N THR A 114 -4.70 -1.68 -2.34
CA THR A 114 -5.24 -2.72 -3.23
C THR A 114 -6.02 -2.09 -4.38
N ALA A 115 -6.02 -2.74 -5.54
CA ALA A 115 -6.88 -2.39 -6.67
C ALA A 115 -8.02 -3.40 -6.87
N ASP A 116 -8.04 -4.49 -6.08
CA ASP A 116 -9.07 -5.52 -6.12
C ASP A 116 -10.17 -5.21 -5.10
N GLU A 117 -11.34 -4.82 -5.60
CA GLU A 117 -12.52 -4.46 -4.79
C GLU A 117 -13.00 -5.64 -3.93
N LYS A 118 -12.83 -6.88 -4.42
CA LYS A 118 -13.27 -8.10 -3.69
C LYS A 118 -12.48 -8.31 -2.41
N ILE A 119 -11.31 -7.68 -2.28
CA ILE A 119 -10.46 -7.74 -1.10
C ILE A 119 -10.95 -6.77 -0.02
N LEU A 120 -11.59 -5.65 -0.38
CA LEU A 120 -12.08 -4.65 0.58
C LEU A 120 -12.98 -5.29 1.64
N GLY A 121 -13.93 -6.12 1.22
CA GLY A 121 -14.85 -6.83 2.12
C GLY A 121 -14.20 -7.92 2.99
N ARG A 122 -12.91 -8.24 2.76
CA ARG A 122 -12.16 -9.27 3.50
C ARG A 122 -11.18 -8.69 4.51
N LEU A 123 -10.90 -7.38 4.43
CA LEU A 123 -9.99 -6.71 5.34
C LEU A 123 -10.77 -6.26 6.57
N SER A 124 -10.45 -6.87 7.72
CA SER A 124 -11.15 -6.62 8.98
C SER A 124 -10.60 -5.41 9.76
N ASN A 125 -9.38 -4.97 9.45
CA ASN A 125 -8.66 -3.90 10.14
C ASN A 125 -7.63 -3.24 9.19
N GLY A 126 -7.32 -1.97 9.45
CA GLY A 126 -6.30 -1.21 8.70
C GLY A 126 -6.90 -0.14 7.79
N TYR A 127 -6.07 0.81 7.39
CA TYR A 127 -6.45 1.86 6.45
C TYR A 127 -6.26 1.38 5.03
N VAL A 128 -7.35 1.26 4.29
CA VAL A 128 -7.31 0.75 2.92
C VAL A 128 -7.38 1.91 1.93
N VAL A 129 -6.35 2.01 1.10
CA VAL A 129 -6.36 2.84 -0.10
C VAL A 129 -6.74 1.94 -1.27
N PHE A 130 -7.93 2.17 -1.77
CA PHE A 130 -8.40 1.51 -2.98
C PHE A 130 -7.98 2.32 -4.20
N VAL A 131 -7.16 1.73 -5.07
CA VAL A 131 -6.63 2.39 -6.25
C VAL A 131 -7.41 1.91 -7.47
N GLN A 132 -8.10 2.82 -8.15
CA GLN A 132 -8.80 2.52 -9.39
C GLN A 132 -8.05 3.09 -10.61
N PRO A 133 -8.06 2.38 -11.75
CA PRO A 133 -7.65 2.96 -13.03
C PRO A 133 -8.54 4.17 -13.33
N ASN A 134 -7.94 5.32 -13.61
CA ASN A 134 -8.70 6.46 -14.09
C ASN A 134 -9.04 6.23 -15.58
N LYS A 135 -10.16 5.53 -15.85
CA LYS A 135 -10.61 5.19 -17.21
C LYS A 135 -11.00 6.42 -18.05
N ASN A 136 -10.97 7.62 -17.48
CA ASN A 136 -11.33 8.87 -18.15
C ASN A 136 -10.14 9.69 -18.67
N LEU A 137 -8.89 9.21 -18.52
CA LEU A 137 -7.69 9.86 -19.07
C LEU A 137 -7.19 9.15 -20.35
N ILE A 138 -8.11 8.84 -21.26
CA ILE A 138 -7.76 8.54 -22.65
C ILE A 138 -7.71 9.88 -23.38
N GLY A 139 -6.58 10.59 -23.30
CA GLY A 139 -6.40 11.87 -23.97
C GLY A 139 -5.43 12.78 -23.23
N GLY A 140 -4.15 12.61 -23.52
CA GLY A 140 -3.07 13.55 -23.27
C GLY A 140 -2.16 13.56 -24.48
#